data_AF-A0A945AI53-F1
#
_entry.id   AF-A0A945AI53-F1
#
_cell.length_a   1.000
_cell.length_b   1.000
_cell.length_c   1.000
_cell.angle_alpha   90.00
_cell.angle_beta   90.00
_cell.angle_gamma   90.00
#
_symmetry.space_group_name_H-M   'P 1'
#
loop_
_entity.id
_entity.type
_entity.pdbx_description
1 polymer ?
#
loop_
_entity_poly.entity_id
_entity_poly.type
_entity_poly.pdbx_seq_one_letter_code
_entity_poly.pdbx_strand_id
1 'polypeptide(L)'
;FRPSKRKPHLAIPAGTYKFNTFGTGPSTTRSRKDRLSLSLEGGGYYTGRRYEISIRNNYRPSGQLSIETEFETNLLRLPQGNATIQTLSNRLVYAFNTDFFVKLFAQWNNDSQQMSGNFLLSYRYRPGSDIFFVFDHGFDTQSGIEKQNRAVLLKVSYLIGL
;
A
#
# COMPACT_ATOMS: atom_id res chain seq x y z
N PHE A 1 -1.00 -6.50 18.71
CA PHE A 1 -2.06 -6.27 17.71
C PHE A 1 -2.96 -5.16 18.24
N ARG A 2 -3.07 -4.01 17.56
CA ARG A 2 -4.07 -3.00 17.93
C ARG A 2 -5.36 -3.35 17.18
N PRO A 3 -6.44 -3.77 17.85
CA PRO A 3 -7.70 -4.05 17.17
C PRO A 3 -8.19 -2.79 16.46
N SER A 4 -8.76 -2.98 15.26
CA SER A 4 -9.49 -1.91 14.56
C SER A 4 -10.54 -1.35 15.51
N LYS A 5 -10.54 -0.03 15.71
CA LYS A 5 -11.43 0.67 16.66
C LYS A 5 -12.93 0.42 16.39
N ARG A 6 -13.31 -0.12 15.22
CA ARG A 6 -14.71 -0.32 14.80
C ARG A 6 -15.26 -1.74 14.99
N LYS A 7 -14.42 -2.76 15.24
CA LYS A 7 -14.89 -4.13 15.55
C LYS A 7 -14.41 -4.59 16.93
N PRO A 8 -14.90 -3.97 18.02
CA PRO A 8 -14.52 -4.34 19.38
C PRO A 8 -14.88 -5.80 19.72
N HIS A 9 -15.85 -6.40 19.03
CA HIS A 9 -16.24 -7.81 19.17
C HIS A 9 -15.26 -8.81 18.53
N LEU A 10 -14.28 -8.34 17.73
CA LEU A 10 -13.21 -9.16 17.15
C LEU A 10 -11.91 -9.07 17.98
N ALA A 11 -12.02 -8.84 19.29
CA ALA A 11 -10.87 -8.88 20.18
C ALA A 11 -10.34 -10.32 20.29
N ILE A 12 -9.17 -10.56 19.71
CA ILE A 12 -8.48 -11.85 19.82
C ILE A 12 -7.84 -11.90 21.21
N PRO A 13 -8.10 -12.94 22.03
CA PRO A 13 -7.48 -13.09 23.33
C PRO A 13 -5.95 -13.06 23.24
N ALA A 14 -5.30 -12.54 24.28
CA ALA A 14 -3.84 -12.63 24.36
C ALA A 14 -3.44 -14.11 24.54
N GLY A 15 -2.57 -14.62 23.68
CA GLY A 15 -2.14 -16.01 23.71
C GLY A 15 -1.12 -16.35 22.63
N THR A 16 -0.56 -17.55 22.72
CA THR A 16 0.36 -18.10 21.71
C THR A 16 -0.45 -18.87 20.67
N TYR A 17 -0.34 -18.47 19.41
CA TYR A 17 -1.02 -19.10 18.29
C TYR A 17 0.00 -19.66 17.32
N LYS A 18 -0.18 -20.92 16.93
CA LYS A 18 0.56 -21.55 15.83
C LYS A 18 -0.41 -21.79 14.69
N PHE A 19 -0.03 -21.34 13.50
CA PHE A 19 -0.81 -21.54 12.30
C PHE A 19 0.12 -21.79 11.12
N ASN A 20 -0.38 -22.57 10.18
CA ASN A 20 0.26 -22.79 8.89
C ASN A 20 -0.54 -22.05 7.83
N THR A 21 0.18 -21.51 6.86
CA THR A 21 -0.40 -20.77 5.75
C THR A 21 0.23 -21.25 4.46
N PHE A 22 -0.61 -21.47 3.45
CA PHE A 22 -0.21 -21.94 2.14
C PHE A 22 -0.55 -20.87 1.12
N GLY A 23 0.43 -20.49 0.30
CA GLY A 23 0.28 -19.52 -0.77
C GLY A 23 0.61 -20.14 -2.12
N THR A 24 -0.12 -19.76 -3.15
CA THR A 24 0.18 -20.13 -4.54
C THR A 24 -0.27 -19.01 -5.48
N GLY A 25 0.39 -18.88 -6.62
CA GLY A 25 0.08 -17.77 -7.50
C GLY A 25 0.85 -17.77 -8.82
N PRO A 26 0.19 -17.67 -9.98
CA PRO A 26 0.87 -17.45 -11.23
C PRO A 26 1.39 -16.00 -11.31
N SER A 27 2.55 -15.83 -11.95
CA SER A 27 3.04 -14.50 -12.30
C SER A 27 3.60 -14.49 -13.72
N THR A 28 3.40 -13.40 -14.43
CA THR A 28 4.01 -13.21 -15.74
C THR A 28 5.49 -12.83 -15.59
N THR A 29 6.26 -13.04 -16.66
CA THR A 29 7.70 -12.78 -16.65
C THR A 29 8.02 -11.31 -16.38
N ARG A 30 9.16 -11.07 -15.73
CA ARG A 30 9.66 -9.74 -15.38
C ARG A 30 10.15 -8.92 -16.58
N SER A 31 10.36 -9.56 -17.74
CA SER A 31 10.84 -8.90 -18.96
C SER A 31 9.74 -8.21 -19.77
N ARG A 32 8.45 -8.45 -19.45
CA ARG A 32 7.32 -7.79 -20.13
C ARG A 32 7.02 -6.43 -19.49
N LYS A 33 6.57 -5.51 -20.32
CA LYS A 33 6.09 -4.17 -19.90
C LYS A 33 4.92 -4.30 -18.94
N ASP A 34 4.01 -5.25 -19.21
CA ASP A 34 2.90 -5.61 -18.34
C ASP A 34 3.23 -6.86 -17.54
N ARG A 35 3.36 -6.67 -16.22
CA ARG A 35 3.58 -7.77 -15.29
C ARG A 35 2.37 -7.95 -14.39
N LEU A 36 1.62 -9.01 -14.63
CA LEU A 36 0.49 -9.42 -13.82
C LEU A 36 0.91 -10.55 -12.89
N SER A 37 0.52 -10.48 -11.63
CA SER A 37 0.66 -11.56 -10.66
C SER A 37 -0.62 -11.71 -9.87
N LEU A 38 -1.06 -12.95 -9.72
CA LEU A 38 -2.15 -13.35 -8.84
C LEU A 38 -1.53 -14.14 -7.69
N SER A 39 -1.94 -13.84 -6.46
CA SER A 39 -1.58 -14.58 -5.26
C SER A 39 -2.85 -15.03 -4.54
N LEU A 40 -2.91 -16.30 -4.20
CA LEU A 40 -3.95 -16.92 -3.39
C LEU A 40 -3.28 -17.49 -2.15
N GLU A 41 -3.66 -17.01 -0.99
CA GLU A 41 -3.12 -17.48 0.28
C GLU A 41 -4.26 -17.96 1.18
N GLY A 42 -4.06 -19.07 1.88
CA GLY A 42 -5.06 -19.66 2.75
C GLY A 42 -4.39 -20.37 3.93
N GLY A 43 -4.87 -20.11 5.15
CA GLY A 43 -4.25 -20.66 6.33
C GLY A 43 -4.99 -20.41 7.63
N GLY A 44 -4.36 -20.85 8.72
CA GLY A 44 -4.79 -20.48 10.06
C GLY A 44 -4.51 -19.01 10.33
N TYR A 45 -5.39 -18.37 11.11
CA TYR A 45 -5.26 -16.98 11.52
C TYR A 45 -5.76 -16.83 12.95
N TYR A 46 -4.82 -16.84 13.91
CA TYR A 46 -5.12 -16.85 15.35
C TYR A 46 -6.11 -17.96 15.73
N THR A 47 -7.32 -17.61 16.20
CA THR A 47 -8.40 -18.53 16.57
C THR A 47 -9.24 -19.02 15.37
N GLY A 48 -8.92 -18.58 14.15
CA GLY A 48 -9.72 -18.83 12.96
C GLY A 48 -8.89 -19.09 11.70
N ARG A 49 -9.44 -18.69 10.54
CA ARG A 49 -8.81 -18.86 9.22
C ARG A 49 -8.80 -17.56 8.44
N ARG A 50 -7.77 -17.39 7.62
CA ARG A 50 -7.64 -16.29 6.67
C ARG A 50 -7.48 -16.84 5.26
N TYR A 51 -8.21 -16.24 4.34
CA TYR A 51 -8.04 -16.44 2.91
C TYR A 51 -7.76 -15.08 2.28
N GLU A 52 -6.69 -14.97 1.52
CA GLU A 52 -6.26 -13.74 0.87
C GLU A 52 -6.20 -13.97 -0.64
N ILE A 53 -6.71 -13.01 -1.39
CA ILE A 53 -6.63 -12.96 -2.85
C ILE A 53 -5.99 -11.61 -3.18
N SER A 54 -4.81 -11.62 -3.80
CA SER A 54 -4.13 -10.41 -4.25
C SER A 54 -3.88 -10.46 -5.77
N ILE A 55 -4.28 -9.41 -6.46
CA ILE A 55 -4.00 -9.18 -7.88
C ILE A 55 -3.12 -7.95 -7.96
N ARG A 56 -1.90 -8.11 -8.48
CA ARG A 56 -0.96 -7.02 -8.71
C ARG A 56 -0.65 -6.92 -10.19
N ASN A 57 -0.87 -5.74 -10.74
CA ASN A 57 -0.43 -5.35 -12.07
C ASN A 57 0.69 -4.32 -11.96
N ASN A 58 1.81 -4.57 -12.62
CA ASN A 58 2.92 -3.64 -12.71
C ASN A 58 3.20 -3.35 -14.19
N TYR A 59 2.81 -2.16 -14.61
CA TYR A 59 2.92 -1.68 -15.98
C TYR A 59 4.08 -0.68 -16.12
N ARG A 60 5.05 -1.03 -16.94
CA ARG A 60 6.25 -0.22 -17.27
C ARG A 60 6.38 -0.09 -18.78
N PRO A 61 5.63 0.83 -19.41
CA PRO A 61 5.69 0.99 -20.86
C PRO A 61 7.05 1.51 -21.37
N SER A 62 7.75 2.25 -20.52
CA SER A 62 9.08 2.84 -20.76
C SER A 62 9.94 2.79 -19.49
N GLY A 63 11.22 3.17 -19.58
CA GLY A 63 12.09 3.33 -18.42
C GLY A 63 11.75 4.54 -17.53
N GLN A 64 10.87 5.42 -17.99
CA GLN A 64 10.48 6.66 -17.31
C GLN A 64 9.18 6.52 -16.52
N LEU A 65 8.24 5.67 -16.97
CA LEU A 65 6.92 5.50 -16.38
C LEU A 65 6.76 4.11 -15.76
N SER A 66 6.35 4.06 -14.49
CA SER A 66 5.99 2.83 -13.79
C SER A 66 4.66 3.04 -13.08
N ILE A 67 3.68 2.19 -13.38
CA ILE A 67 2.37 2.16 -12.74
C ILE A 67 2.23 0.80 -12.06
N GLU A 68 1.92 0.78 -10.79
CA GLU A 68 1.66 -0.43 -10.01
C GLU A 68 0.30 -0.32 -9.36
N THR A 69 -0.59 -1.25 -9.70
CA THR A 69 -1.93 -1.37 -9.11
C THR A 69 -2.00 -2.71 -8.40
N GLU A 70 -2.48 -2.69 -7.18
CA GLU A 70 -2.67 -3.88 -6.36
C GLU A 70 -4.06 -3.86 -5.75
N PHE A 71 -4.80 -4.94 -5.93
CA PHE A 71 -6.08 -5.16 -5.30
C PHE A 71 -5.99 -6.42 -4.44
N GLU A 72 -6.24 -6.27 -3.14
CA GLU A 72 -6.14 -7.34 -2.16
C GLU A 72 -7.48 -7.49 -1.44
N THR A 73 -7.95 -8.73 -1.30
CA THR A 73 -9.13 -9.08 -0.51
C THR A 73 -8.75 -10.13 0.53
N ASN A 74 -8.88 -9.78 1.80
CA ASN A 74 -8.74 -10.68 2.94
C ASN A 74 -10.12 -11.08 3.46
N LEU A 75 -10.41 -12.37 3.46
CA LEU A 75 -11.56 -12.98 4.11
C LEU A 75 -11.11 -13.61 5.42
N LEU A 76 -11.52 -13.01 6.53
CA LEU A 76 -11.26 -13.47 7.88
C LEU A 76 -12.49 -14.25 8.38
N ARG A 77 -12.28 -15.50 8.75
CA ARG A 77 -13.30 -16.35 9.37
C ARG A 77 -12.87 -16.65 10.80
N LEU A 78 -13.44 -15.93 11.76
CA LEU A 78 -13.14 -16.07 13.18
C LEU A 78 -14.40 -16.58 13.90
N PRO A 79 -14.25 -17.34 15.01
CA PRO A 79 -15.39 -17.77 15.82
C PRO A 79 -16.29 -16.62 16.30
N GLN A 80 -15.71 -15.42 16.45
CA GLN A 80 -16.39 -14.21 16.89
C GLN A 80 -17.14 -13.49 15.76
N GLY A 81 -16.92 -13.88 14.50
CA GLY A 81 -17.56 -13.27 13.33
C GLY A 81 -16.66 -13.29 12.09
N ASN A 82 -17.30 -13.13 10.92
CA ASN A 82 -16.60 -13.03 9.64
C ASN A 82 -16.34 -11.56 9.29
N ALA A 83 -15.19 -11.28 8.69
CA ALA A 83 -14.84 -9.95 8.19
C ALA A 83 -14.20 -10.05 6.80
N THR A 84 -14.58 -9.14 5.92
CA THR A 84 -13.96 -9.01 4.59
C THR A 84 -13.28 -7.65 4.50
N ILE A 85 -11.97 -7.64 4.29
CA ILE A 85 -11.15 -6.44 4.14
C ILE A 85 -10.68 -6.37 2.71
N GLN A 86 -10.93 -5.26 2.04
CA GLN A 86 -10.50 -4.98 0.67
C GLN A 86 -9.59 -3.77 0.68
N THR A 87 -8.43 -3.92 0.04
CA THR A 87 -7.45 -2.86 -0.11
C THR A 87 -7.16 -2.68 -1.60
N LEU A 88 -7.30 -1.45 -2.08
CA LEU A 88 -6.86 -1.06 -3.42
C LEU A 88 -5.71 -0.08 -3.29
N SER A 89 -4.54 -0.44 -3.81
CA SER A 89 -3.34 0.38 -3.82
C SER A 89 -2.92 0.71 -5.25
N ASN A 90 -2.56 1.95 -5.49
CA ASN A 90 -2.06 2.44 -6.77
C ASN A 90 -0.82 3.28 -6.55
N ARG A 91 0.22 3.02 -7.32
CA ARG A 91 1.49 3.74 -7.30
C ARG A 91 1.88 4.11 -8.71
N LEU A 92 2.07 5.39 -8.96
CA LEU A 92 2.58 5.92 -10.22
C LEU A 92 3.92 6.59 -9.96
N VAL A 93 4.92 6.27 -10.78
CA VAL A 93 6.22 6.93 -10.78
C VAL A 93 6.49 7.39 -12.19
N TYR A 94 6.79 8.67 -12.36
CA TYR A 94 7.21 9.25 -13.62
C TYR A 94 8.53 10.00 -13.42
N ALA A 95 9.59 9.51 -14.07
CA ALA A 95 10.90 10.13 -14.11
C ALA A 95 11.03 10.94 -15.40
N PHE A 96 11.08 12.27 -15.28
CA PHE A 96 11.33 13.15 -16.42
C PHE A 96 12.78 13.00 -16.90
N ASN A 97 13.71 12.89 -15.95
CA ASN A 97 15.13 12.60 -16.20
C ASN A 97 15.74 11.89 -14.96
N THR A 98 17.05 11.66 -14.96
CA THR A 98 17.78 11.00 -13.85
C THR A 98 17.75 11.78 -12.53
N ASP A 99 17.47 13.07 -12.61
CA ASP A 99 17.54 14.01 -11.49
C ASP A 99 16.15 14.47 -11.03
N PHE A 100 15.10 14.29 -11.83
CA PHE A 100 13.77 14.78 -11.58
C PHE A 100 12.71 13.69 -11.80
N PHE A 101 12.05 13.31 -10.71
CA PHE A 101 10.94 12.37 -10.76
C PHE A 101 9.80 12.76 -9.81
N VAL A 102 8.61 12.29 -10.17
CA VAL A 102 7.41 12.42 -9.37
C VAL A 102 6.88 11.03 -9.06
N LYS A 103 6.43 10.85 -7.83
CA LYS A 103 5.80 9.64 -7.33
C LYS A 103 4.46 9.99 -6.70
N LEU A 104 3.42 9.32 -7.14
CA LEU A 104 2.08 9.38 -6.56
C LEU A 104 1.74 8.00 -6.01
N PHE A 105 1.18 7.96 -4.82
CA PHE A 105 0.67 6.76 -4.18
C PHE A 105 -0.71 7.04 -3.63
N ALA A 106 -1.65 6.16 -3.90
CA ALA A 106 -3.00 6.22 -3.36
C ALA A 106 -3.40 4.82 -2.89
N GLN A 107 -3.96 4.73 -1.70
CA GLN A 107 -4.44 3.47 -1.14
C GLN A 107 -5.80 3.71 -0.51
N TRP A 108 -6.72 2.80 -0.77
CA TRP A 108 -8.05 2.77 -0.18
C TRP A 108 -8.24 1.45 0.55
N ASN A 109 -8.82 1.52 1.75
CA ASN A 109 -9.14 0.35 2.56
C ASN A 109 -10.59 0.46 3.07
N ASN A 110 -11.38 -0.59 2.83
CA ASN A 110 -12.80 -0.60 3.18
C ASN A 110 -13.09 -0.80 4.68
N ASP A 111 -12.21 -1.46 5.45
CA ASP A 111 -12.44 -1.82 6.86
C ASP A 111 -12.14 -0.64 7.77
N SER A 112 -11.06 0.08 7.49
CA SER A 112 -10.79 1.38 8.13
C SER A 112 -11.61 2.51 7.52
N GLN A 113 -12.24 2.29 6.35
CA GLN A 113 -12.81 3.34 5.49
C GLN A 113 -11.84 4.50 5.31
N GLN A 114 -10.56 4.22 5.16
CA GLN A 114 -9.54 5.25 4.97
C GLN A 114 -9.03 5.23 3.54
N MET A 115 -8.91 6.41 2.96
CA MET A 115 -8.16 6.64 1.74
C MET A 115 -6.93 7.47 2.09
N SER A 116 -5.75 6.94 1.80
CA SER A 116 -4.48 7.66 1.98
C SER A 116 -3.88 7.98 0.62
N GLY A 117 -3.46 9.22 0.43
CA GLY A 117 -2.68 9.67 -0.72
C GLY A 117 -1.33 10.23 -0.27
N ASN A 118 -0.28 9.87 -0.98
CA ASN A 118 1.05 10.45 -0.85
C ASN A 118 1.53 10.92 -2.23
N PHE A 119 2.03 12.13 -2.30
CA PHE A 119 2.66 12.71 -3.48
C PHE A 119 4.06 13.14 -3.10
N LEU A 120 5.05 12.73 -3.89
CA LEU A 120 6.44 13.06 -3.71
C LEU A 120 7.01 13.58 -5.02
N LEU A 121 7.59 14.76 -4.97
CA LEU A 121 8.41 15.34 -6.03
C LEU A 121 9.85 15.37 -5.52
N SER A 122 10.76 14.80 -6.31
CA SER A 122 12.18 14.75 -6.00
C SER A 122 12.95 15.41 -7.13
N TYR A 123 13.75 16.41 -6.79
CA TYR A 123 14.62 17.12 -7.72
C TYR A 123 16.05 17.17 -7.19
N ARG A 124 16.98 16.57 -7.93
CA ARG A 124 18.41 16.62 -7.67
C ARG A 124 19.02 17.77 -8.45
N TYR A 125 19.54 18.76 -7.74
CA TYR A 125 20.21 19.89 -8.39
C TYR A 125 21.67 19.57 -8.72
N ARG A 126 22.35 18.84 -7.82
CA ARG A 126 23.73 18.35 -7.98
C ARG A 126 23.87 16.99 -7.30
N PRO A 127 24.85 16.16 -7.66
CA PRO A 127 25.15 14.95 -6.90
C PRO A 127 25.31 15.26 -5.40
N GLY A 128 24.49 14.64 -4.56
CA GLY A 128 24.46 14.88 -3.10
C GLY A 128 23.63 16.09 -2.63
N SER A 129 23.02 16.85 -3.54
CA SER A 129 22.13 17.97 -3.23
C SER A 129 20.74 17.76 -3.85
N ASP A 130 19.77 17.45 -3.00
CA ASP A 130 18.42 17.02 -3.39
C ASP A 130 17.36 17.87 -2.68
N ILE A 131 16.28 18.17 -3.41
CA ILE A 131 15.08 18.84 -2.93
C ILE A 131 13.94 17.82 -3.01
N PHE A 132 13.27 17.61 -1.89
CA PHE A 132 12.08 16.76 -1.78
C PHE A 132 10.89 17.59 -1.35
N PHE A 133 9.81 17.48 -2.10
CA PHE A 133 8.51 17.98 -1.71
C PHE A 133 7.58 16.79 -1.53
N VAL A 134 7.04 16.63 -0.31
CA VAL A 134 6.17 15.52 0.06
C VAL A 134 4.83 16.10 0.52
N PHE A 135 3.75 15.59 -0.04
CA PHE A 135 2.40 15.90 0.35
C PHE A 135 1.67 14.62 0.73
N ASP A 136 1.24 14.55 1.98
CA ASP A 136 0.51 13.41 2.53
C ASP A 136 -0.92 13.81 2.91
N HIS A 137 -1.86 12.95 2.59
CA HIS A 137 -3.29 13.15 2.83
C HIS A 137 -3.96 11.88 3.29
N GLY A 138 -4.68 11.95 4.41
CA GLY A 138 -5.63 10.92 4.83
C GLY A 138 -7.06 11.45 4.76
N PHE A 139 -7.94 10.73 4.06
CA PHE A 139 -9.38 10.94 4.03
C PHE A 139 -10.07 9.81 4.82
N ASP A 140 -11.04 10.16 5.66
CA ASP A 140 -12.02 9.18 6.14
C ASP A 140 -13.17 9.12 5.11
N THR A 141 -13.66 7.91 4.84
CA THR A 141 -14.70 7.64 3.83
C THR A 141 -16.07 7.43 4.48
N GLN A 142 -16.17 7.46 5.82
CA GLN A 142 -17.44 7.27 6.54
C GLN A 142 -18.30 8.54 6.68
N SER A 143 -17.69 9.71 6.85
CA SER A 143 -18.40 10.97 7.19
C SER A 143 -18.64 11.91 6.00
N GLY A 144 -18.44 11.47 4.76
CA GLY A 144 -18.06 12.37 3.68
C GLY A 144 -16.58 12.74 3.80
N ILE A 145 -16.05 13.60 2.92
CA ILE A 145 -14.62 13.95 2.83
C ILE A 145 -14.17 14.75 4.08
N GLU A 146 -14.21 14.13 5.25
CA GLU A 146 -13.75 14.69 6.51
C GLU A 146 -12.25 14.36 6.61
N LYS A 147 -11.45 15.42 6.52
CA LYS A 147 -10.00 15.36 6.35
C LYS A 147 -9.38 14.90 7.66
N GLN A 148 -8.92 13.66 7.69
CA GLN A 148 -8.43 13.08 8.94
C GLN A 148 -7.01 13.54 9.26
N ASN A 149 -6.15 13.77 8.25
CA ASN A 149 -4.81 14.34 8.41
C ASN A 149 -4.24 14.90 7.08
N ARG A 150 -3.52 16.02 7.14
CA ARG A 150 -2.77 16.60 6.01
C ARG A 150 -1.36 16.97 6.47
N ALA A 151 -0.35 16.60 5.71
CA ALA A 151 1.01 17.04 5.94
C ALA A 151 1.63 17.52 4.63
N VAL A 152 2.34 18.64 4.70
CA VAL A 152 3.17 19.17 3.64
C VAL A 152 4.57 19.24 4.21
N LEU A 153 5.54 18.61 3.55
CA LEU A 153 6.93 18.60 3.96
C LEU A 153 7.81 19.03 2.79
N LEU A 154 8.65 20.03 3.05
CA LEU A 154 9.72 20.44 2.16
C LEU A 154 11.04 20.09 2.84
N LYS A 155 11.89 19.33 2.15
CA LYS A 155 13.23 18.98 2.62
C LYS A 155 14.24 19.40 1.57
N VAL A 156 15.27 20.11 2.01
CA VAL A 156 16.42 20.48 1.19
C VAL A 156 17.66 19.85 1.81
N SER A 157 18.44 19.17 0.99
CA SER A 157 19.74 18.60 1.35
C SER A 157 20.80 19.24 0.48
N TYR A 158 21.91 19.66 1.09
CA TYR A 158 23.05 20.24 0.38
C TYR A 158 24.33 19.56 0.85
N LEU A 159 25.10 19.01 -0.09
CA LEU A 159 26.42 18.46 0.19
C LEU A 159 27.45 19.57 0.08
N ILE A 160 28.11 19.89 1.19
CA ILE A 160 29.27 20.78 1.21
C ILE A 160 30.50 19.92 0.93
N GLY A 161 31.07 20.04 -0.26
CA GLY A 161 32.41 19.53 -0.53
C GLY A 161 33.43 20.44 0.16
N LEU A 162 34.32 19.86 0.96
CA LEU A 162 35.52 20.52 1.50
C LEU A 162 36.72 20.11 0.65
#